data_AF-A0A1F2R904-F1
#
_entry.id   AF-A0A1F2R904-F1
#
_cell.length_a   1.000
_cell.length_b   1.000
_cell.length_c   1.000
_cell.angle_alpha   90.00
_cell.angle_beta   90.00
_cell.angle_gamma   90.00
#
_symmetry.space_group_name_H-M   'P 1'
#
loop_
_entity.id
_entity.type
_entity.pdbx_description
1 polymer ?
#
loop_
_entity_poly.entity_id
_entity_poly.type
_entity_poly.pdbx_seq_one_letter_code
_entity_poly.pdbx_strand_id
1 'polypeptide(L)'
;MVRGAIHAIDPALPLSAFRTLDDVVAESMAGRLFQMSLVLSFAVAAMLLAGLGIYGVMSYTVAQRTNEIGIRLALGAQPGSVRRMVLRDALRPVVVGLAFGVPLALVAASSLRSLLFGVVPQDAATVIGVCLALTATASFAAYVPARRASRVDPMVALRHE
;
A
#
# COMPACT_ATOMS: atom_id res chain seq x y z
N MET A 1 36.10 17.63 28.11
CA MET A 1 37.44 17.85 28.70
C MET A 1 38.23 16.55 28.91
N VAL A 2 38.13 15.56 27.99
CA VAL A 2 38.98 14.35 28.00
C VAL A 2 40.00 14.36 26.83
N ARG A 3 39.87 15.34 25.91
CA ARG A 3 40.74 15.50 24.72
C ARG A 3 42.16 15.98 25.00
N GLY A 4 42.46 16.50 26.20
CA GLY A 4 43.79 17.03 26.55
C GLY A 4 44.79 16.00 27.06
N ALA A 5 44.34 14.81 27.49
CA ALA A 5 45.20 13.86 28.21
C ALA A 5 45.93 12.84 27.30
N ILE A 6 45.61 12.79 26.00
CA ILE A 6 46.15 11.77 25.07
C ILE A 6 47.38 12.27 24.30
N HIS A 7 47.75 13.55 24.43
CA HIS A 7 48.87 14.14 23.69
C HIS A 7 50.27 13.84 24.29
N ALA A 8 50.36 13.03 25.34
CA ALA A 8 51.63 12.82 26.05
C ALA A 8 52.39 11.54 25.66
N ILE A 9 51.85 10.65 24.81
CA ILE A 9 52.40 9.28 24.69
C ILE A 9 53.09 8.95 23.36
N ASP A 10 52.70 9.48 22.19
CA ASP A 10 53.48 9.20 20.97
C ASP A 10 53.17 10.15 19.78
N PRO A 11 54.11 10.98 19.30
CA PRO A 11 53.95 11.79 18.09
C PRO A 11 54.17 11.04 16.77
N ALA A 12 54.55 9.75 16.79
CA ALA A 12 54.88 8.98 15.59
C ALA A 12 53.72 8.19 14.97
N LEU A 13 52.52 8.27 15.55
CA LEU A 13 51.34 7.64 14.97
C LEU A 13 50.82 8.49 13.79
N PRO A 14 50.77 7.96 12.56
CA PRO A 14 50.12 8.64 11.46
C PRO A 14 48.64 8.81 11.82
N LEU A 15 48.27 10.03 12.21
CA LEU A 15 46.89 10.48 12.40
C LEU A 15 46.20 10.60 11.04
N SER A 16 46.15 9.51 10.28
CA SER A 16 45.38 9.40 9.06
C SER A 16 43.91 9.30 9.43
N ALA A 17 43.28 10.46 9.48
CA ALA A 17 41.84 10.70 9.50
C ALA A 17 41.07 10.08 10.68
N PHE A 18 40.78 10.92 11.67
CA PHE A 18 39.50 10.82 12.37
C PHE A 18 38.36 11.11 11.37
N ARG A 19 38.11 10.21 10.41
CA ARG A 19 36.76 10.06 9.85
C ARG A 19 35.98 9.39 10.98
N THR A 20 35.15 10.16 11.65
CA THR A 20 34.20 9.58 12.61
C THR A 20 33.37 8.53 11.86
N LEU A 21 32.98 7.45 12.53
CA LEU A 21 31.99 6.53 11.97
C LEU A 21 30.72 7.29 11.53
N ASP A 22 30.44 8.43 12.15
CA ASP A 22 29.37 9.36 11.77
C ASP A 22 29.48 9.90 10.35
N ASP A 23 30.67 10.23 9.82
CA ASP A 23 30.80 10.77 8.46
C ASP A 23 30.65 9.67 7.39
N VAL A 24 31.14 8.46 7.66
CA VAL A 24 30.94 7.29 6.77
C VAL A 24 29.49 6.82 6.80
N VAL A 25 28.84 6.88 7.96
CA VAL A 25 27.41 6.63 8.11
C VAL A 25 26.59 7.71 7.43
N ALA A 26 26.97 8.99 7.50
CA ALA A 26 26.27 10.09 6.83
C ALA A 26 26.35 9.97 5.29
N GLU A 27 27.53 9.63 4.75
CA GLU A 27 27.76 9.44 3.31
C GLU A 27 27.01 8.19 2.78
N SER A 28 26.94 7.10 3.57
CA SER A 28 26.11 5.92 3.27
C SER A 28 24.60 6.12 3.48
N MET A 29 24.19 6.94 4.45
CA MET A 29 22.79 7.24 4.72
C MET A 29 22.18 8.11 3.63
N ALA A 30 22.93 9.05 3.05
CA ALA A 30 22.44 9.91 1.98
C ALA A 30 21.95 9.10 0.76
N GLY A 31 22.74 8.13 0.31
CA GLY A 31 22.36 7.22 -0.77
C GLY A 31 21.18 6.32 -0.40
N ARG A 32 21.16 5.79 0.83
CA ARG A 32 20.07 4.93 1.33
C ARG A 32 18.75 5.67 1.47
N LEU A 33 18.76 6.86 2.04
CA LEU A 33 17.57 7.71 2.22
C LEU A 33 17.00 8.16 0.87
N PHE A 34 17.87 8.44 -0.12
CA PHE A 34 17.44 8.74 -1.49
C PHE A 34 16.75 7.54 -2.15
N GLN A 35 17.33 6.34 -2.06
CA GLN A 35 16.68 5.13 -2.58
C GLN A 35 15.35 4.85 -1.87
N MET A 36 15.30 4.98 -0.54
CA MET A 36 14.08 4.80 0.24
C MET A 36 13.00 5.81 -0.14
N SER A 37 13.33 7.08 -0.32
CA SER A 37 12.35 8.10 -0.72
C SER A 37 11.81 7.87 -2.13
N LEU A 38 12.66 7.38 -3.04
CA LEU A 38 12.28 7.01 -4.41
C LEU A 38 11.36 5.77 -4.44
N VAL A 39 11.68 4.73 -3.65
CA VAL A 39 10.79 3.57 -3.49
C VAL A 39 9.46 4.00 -2.84
N LEU A 40 9.50 4.86 -1.83
CA LEU A 40 8.30 5.36 -1.17
C LEU A 40 7.41 6.16 -2.12
N SER A 41 7.99 7.01 -2.97
CA SER A 41 7.20 7.78 -3.95
C SER A 41 6.54 6.88 -5.00
N PHE A 42 7.25 5.85 -5.49
CA PHE A 42 6.66 4.83 -6.36
C PHE A 42 5.56 4.02 -5.66
N ALA A 43 5.77 3.65 -4.38
CA ALA A 43 4.77 2.94 -3.61
C ALA A 43 3.49 3.78 -3.44
N VAL A 44 3.61 5.07 -3.14
CA VAL A 44 2.47 6.00 -3.06
C VAL A 44 1.77 6.12 -4.41
N ALA A 45 2.52 6.31 -5.50
CA ALA A 45 1.94 6.39 -6.84
C ALA A 45 1.19 5.11 -7.24
N ALA A 46 1.79 3.94 -6.97
CA ALA A 46 1.16 2.63 -7.22
C ALA A 46 -0.13 2.46 -6.40
N MET A 47 -0.12 2.91 -5.13
CA MET A 47 -1.29 2.85 -4.26
C MET A 47 -2.42 3.75 -4.74
N LEU A 48 -2.10 4.95 -5.25
CA LEU A 48 -3.06 5.85 -5.88
C LEU A 48 -3.65 5.23 -7.15
N LEU A 49 -2.82 4.67 -8.03
CA LEU A 49 -3.26 4.02 -9.26
C LEU A 49 -4.16 2.81 -8.98
N ALA A 50 -3.79 1.98 -7.99
CA ALA A 50 -4.61 0.87 -7.54
C ALA A 50 -5.97 1.35 -7.01
N GLY A 51 -5.97 2.40 -6.18
CA GLY A 51 -7.20 3.02 -5.67
C GLY A 51 -8.10 3.56 -6.79
N LEU A 52 -7.53 4.27 -7.77
CA LEU A 52 -8.24 4.80 -8.93
C LEU A 52 -8.83 3.69 -9.80
N GLY A 53 -8.07 2.61 -10.04
CA GLY A 53 -8.56 1.45 -10.78
C GLY A 53 -9.73 0.76 -10.10
N ILE A 54 -9.63 0.53 -8.78
CA ILE A 54 -10.72 -0.05 -7.98
C ILE A 54 -11.95 0.87 -8.01
N TYR A 55 -11.76 2.18 -7.81
CA TYR A 55 -12.85 3.16 -7.89
C TYR A 55 -13.53 3.14 -9.26
N GLY A 56 -12.76 3.13 -10.35
CA GLY A 56 -13.27 3.10 -11.72
C GLY A 56 -14.09 1.85 -12.01
N VAL A 57 -13.53 0.66 -11.72
CA VAL A 57 -14.23 -0.62 -11.91
C VAL A 57 -15.49 -0.69 -11.05
N MET A 58 -15.43 -0.26 -9.79
CA MET A 58 -16.59 -0.25 -8.89
C MET A 58 -17.67 0.74 -9.33
N SER A 59 -17.28 1.97 -9.70
CA SER A 59 -18.22 2.99 -10.17
C SER A 59 -18.91 2.54 -11.46
N TYR A 60 -18.17 1.91 -12.36
CA TYR A 60 -18.73 1.32 -13.58
C TYR A 60 -19.69 0.18 -13.27
N THR A 61 -19.29 -0.75 -12.40
CA THR A 61 -20.13 -1.90 -11.99
C THR A 61 -21.43 -1.43 -11.32
N VAL A 62 -21.35 -0.43 -10.44
CA VAL A 62 -22.54 0.17 -9.79
C VAL A 62 -23.44 0.82 -10.83
N ALA A 63 -22.88 1.61 -11.76
CA ALA A 63 -23.65 2.27 -12.82
C ALA A 63 -24.40 1.24 -13.67
N GLN A 64 -23.75 0.15 -14.07
CA GLN A 64 -24.35 -0.92 -14.88
C GLN A 64 -25.44 -1.70 -14.12
N ARG A 65 -25.36 -1.78 -12.78
CA ARG A 65 -26.35 -2.45 -11.92
C ARG A 65 -27.36 -1.51 -11.26
N THR A 66 -27.41 -0.23 -11.66
CA THR A 66 -28.29 0.77 -11.04
C THR A 66 -29.76 0.34 -11.08
N ASN A 67 -30.23 -0.25 -12.19
CA ASN A 67 -31.61 -0.72 -12.34
C ASN A 67 -31.93 -1.88 -11.38
N GLU A 68 -31.06 -2.89 -11.26
CA GLU A 68 -31.25 -3.99 -10.32
C GLU A 68 -31.24 -3.50 -8.86
N ILE A 69 -30.34 -2.57 -8.54
CA ILE A 69 -30.24 -1.95 -7.22
C ILE A 69 -31.51 -1.15 -6.91
N GLY A 70 -32.01 -0.39 -7.88
CA GLY A 70 -33.25 0.38 -7.79
C GLY A 70 -34.48 -0.51 -7.56
N ILE A 71 -34.61 -1.61 -8.31
CA ILE A 71 -35.69 -2.60 -8.12
C ILE A 71 -35.61 -3.22 -6.71
N ARG A 72 -34.42 -3.62 -6.24
CA ARG A 72 -34.27 -4.16 -4.88
C ARG A 72 -34.65 -3.16 -3.79
N LEU A 73 -34.24 -1.90 -3.93
CA LEU A 73 -34.61 -0.83 -3.01
C LEU A 73 -36.12 -0.57 -3.03
N ALA A 74 -36.76 -0.57 -4.21
CA ALA A 74 -38.20 -0.41 -4.36
C ALA A 74 -39.00 -1.56 -3.74
N LEU A 75 -38.45 -2.78 -3.77
CA LEU A 75 -38.99 -3.96 -3.08
C LEU A 75 -38.72 -3.95 -1.56
N GLY A 76 -38.14 -2.89 -1.00
CA GLY A 76 -37.91 -2.72 0.44
C GLY A 76 -36.57 -3.24 0.95
N ALA A 77 -35.59 -3.53 0.08
CA ALA A 77 -34.27 -3.94 0.53
C ALA A 77 -33.60 -2.82 1.35
N GLN A 78 -33.05 -3.18 2.51
CA GLN A 78 -32.38 -2.20 3.37
C GLN A 78 -31.11 -1.66 2.68
N PRO A 79 -30.84 -0.34 2.69
CA PRO A 79 -29.64 0.26 2.06
C PRO A 79 -28.31 -0.34 2.55
N GLY A 80 -28.28 -0.86 3.79
CA GLY A 80 -27.14 -1.57 4.35
C GLY A 80 -26.82 -2.89 3.64
N SER A 81 -27.82 -3.59 3.11
CA SER A 81 -27.64 -4.83 2.34
C SER A 81 -26.95 -4.56 1.00
N VAL A 82 -27.35 -3.49 0.30
CA VAL A 82 -26.72 -3.02 -0.95
C VAL A 82 -25.29 -2.60 -0.69
N ARG A 83 -25.04 -1.81 0.37
CA ARG A 83 -23.68 -1.39 0.73
C ARG A 83 -22.77 -2.60 1.00
N ARG A 84 -23.25 -3.61 1.74
CA ARG A 84 -22.47 -4.84 2.02
C ARG A 84 -22.21 -5.67 0.77
N MET A 85 -23.16 -5.70 -0.16
CA MET A 85 -22.99 -6.37 -1.45
C MET A 85 -21.89 -5.71 -2.28
N VAL A 86 -21.94 -4.38 -2.43
CA VAL A 86 -20.92 -3.63 -3.18
C VAL A 86 -19.54 -3.78 -2.53
N LEU A 87 -19.45 -3.72 -1.20
CA LEU A 87 -18.18 -3.91 -0.49
C LEU A 87 -17.61 -5.32 -0.68
N ARG A 88 -18.45 -6.36 -0.70
CA ARG A 88 -18.02 -7.73 -0.98
C ARG A 88 -17.53 -7.90 -2.42
N ASP A 89 -18.23 -7.31 -3.37
CA ASP A 89 -17.79 -7.30 -4.77
C ASP A 89 -16.46 -6.53 -4.93
N ALA A 90 -16.23 -5.49 -4.14
CA ALA A 90 -14.95 -4.77 -4.08
C ALA A 90 -13.80 -5.58 -3.48
N LEU A 91 -14.07 -6.39 -2.45
CA LEU A 91 -13.04 -7.17 -1.77
C LEU A 91 -12.67 -8.46 -2.51
N ARG A 92 -13.57 -9.02 -3.34
CA ARG A 92 -13.27 -10.21 -4.16
C ARG A 92 -11.99 -10.10 -4.99
N PRO A 93 -11.80 -9.08 -5.85
CA PRO A 93 -10.58 -8.95 -6.64
C PRO A 93 -9.34 -8.69 -5.77
N VAL A 94 -9.50 -8.05 -4.59
CA VAL A 94 -8.40 -7.85 -3.64
C VAL A 94 -7.91 -9.18 -3.09
N VAL A 95 -8.83 -10.05 -2.63
CA VAL A 95 -8.47 -11.37 -2.10
C VAL A 95 -7.78 -12.22 -3.17
N VAL A 96 -8.31 -12.21 -4.40
CA VAL A 96 -7.67 -12.91 -5.53
C VAL A 96 -6.27 -12.34 -5.79
N GLY A 97 -6.15 -11.03 -5.88
CA GLY A 97 -4.86 -10.35 -6.07
C GLY A 97 -3.85 -10.67 -4.97
N LEU A 98 -4.26 -10.72 -3.71
CA LEU A 98 -3.39 -11.09 -2.59
C LEU A 98 -3.00 -12.57 -2.63
N ALA A 99 -3.94 -13.46 -2.96
CA ALA A 99 -3.70 -14.90 -3.04
C ALA A 99 -2.64 -15.25 -4.09
N PHE A 100 -2.58 -14.52 -5.20
CA PHE A 100 -1.55 -14.70 -6.23
C PHE A 100 -0.30 -13.82 -6.00
N GLY A 101 -0.49 -12.59 -5.55
CA GLY A 101 0.57 -11.60 -5.39
C GLY A 101 1.55 -11.96 -4.28
N VAL A 102 1.09 -12.48 -3.14
CA VAL A 102 1.97 -12.86 -2.02
C VAL A 102 2.92 -13.99 -2.43
N PRO A 103 2.46 -15.14 -2.99
CA PRO A 103 3.36 -16.17 -3.49
C PRO A 103 4.35 -15.66 -4.54
N LEU A 104 3.88 -14.87 -5.52
CA LEU A 104 4.74 -14.29 -6.56
C LEU A 104 5.83 -13.39 -5.96
N ALA A 105 5.48 -12.55 -4.99
CA ALA A 105 6.42 -11.67 -4.31
C ALA A 105 7.46 -12.48 -3.52
N LEU A 106 7.06 -13.54 -2.82
CA LEU A 106 7.98 -14.40 -2.08
C LEU A 106 8.96 -15.14 -3.00
N VAL A 107 8.47 -15.64 -4.14
CA VAL A 107 9.33 -16.28 -5.16
C VAL A 107 10.33 -15.26 -5.71
N ALA A 108 9.87 -14.07 -6.12
CA ALA A 108 10.75 -13.02 -6.63
C ALA A 108 11.80 -12.57 -5.59
N ALA A 109 11.39 -12.38 -4.33
CA ALA A 109 12.30 -12.04 -3.24
C ALA A 109 13.34 -13.14 -2.99
N SER A 110 12.95 -14.41 -3.10
CA SER A 110 13.85 -15.54 -2.94
C SER A 110 14.92 -15.61 -4.04
N SER A 111 14.58 -15.24 -5.29
CA SER A 111 15.53 -15.19 -6.41
C SER A 111 16.60 -14.10 -6.23
N LEU A 112 16.25 -13.02 -5.50
CA LEU A 112 17.15 -11.90 -5.21
C LEU A 112 17.98 -12.11 -3.93
N ARG A 113 17.80 -13.24 -3.22
CA ARG A 113 18.46 -13.52 -1.94
C ARG A 113 19.98 -13.49 -2.01
N SER A 114 20.58 -13.85 -3.15
CA SER A 114 22.04 -13.79 -3.36
C SER A 114 22.59 -12.36 -3.46
N LEU A 115 21.71 -11.38 -3.73
CA LEU A 115 22.06 -9.95 -3.83
C LEU A 115 21.74 -9.18 -2.53
N LEU A 116 20.79 -9.67 -1.72
CA LEU A 116 20.41 -9.09 -0.44
C LEU A 116 21.15 -9.75 0.73
N PHE A 117 22.43 -9.41 0.93
CA PHE A 117 23.13 -9.78 2.16
C PHE A 117 22.47 -9.11 3.38
N GLY A 118 21.92 -9.90 4.29
CA GLY A 118 21.42 -9.44 5.61
C GLY A 118 19.95 -9.05 5.69
N VAL A 119 19.18 -9.09 4.60
CA VAL A 119 17.72 -8.86 4.64
C VAL A 119 17.01 -10.21 4.60
N VAL A 120 16.26 -10.54 5.65
CA VAL A 120 15.44 -11.76 5.68
C VAL A 120 14.31 -11.57 4.66
N PRO A 121 14.26 -12.33 3.54
CA PRO A 121 13.28 -12.13 2.45
C PRO A 121 11.83 -12.42 2.86
N GLN A 122 11.60 -12.84 4.11
CA GLN A 122 10.37 -13.41 4.62
C GLN A 122 9.94 -12.75 5.93
N ASP A 123 10.17 -11.45 6.10
CA ASP A 123 9.60 -10.75 7.24
C ASP A 123 8.07 -10.76 7.16
N ALA A 124 7.46 -11.62 7.97
CA ALA A 124 6.02 -11.79 8.04
C ALA A 124 5.33 -10.48 8.44
N ALA A 125 5.97 -9.65 9.26
CA ALA A 125 5.41 -8.35 9.66
C ALA A 125 5.26 -7.42 8.45
N THR A 126 6.27 -7.37 7.57
CA THR A 126 6.23 -6.58 6.34
C THR A 126 5.13 -7.09 5.39
N VAL A 127 5.04 -8.42 5.16
CA VAL A 127 4.01 -9.00 4.28
C VAL A 127 2.60 -8.70 4.81
N ILE A 128 2.38 -8.92 6.11
CA ILE A 128 1.09 -8.62 6.76
C ILE A 128 0.78 -7.12 6.65
N GLY A 129 1.77 -6.26 6.90
CA GLY A 129 1.61 -4.80 6.79
C GLY A 129 1.18 -4.37 5.39
N VAL A 130 1.81 -4.92 4.34
CA VAL A 130 1.44 -4.64 2.95
C VAL A 130 0.02 -5.14 2.63
N CYS A 131 -0.32 -6.37 3.04
CA CYS A 131 -1.67 -6.91 2.85
C CYS A 131 -2.74 -6.03 3.51
N LEU A 132 -2.49 -5.56 4.75
CA LEU A 132 -3.39 -4.67 5.46
C LEU A 132 -3.50 -3.30 4.78
N ALA A 133 -2.37 -2.73 4.33
CA ALA A 133 -2.35 -1.46 3.64
C ALA A 133 -3.12 -1.50 2.31
N LEU A 134 -2.92 -2.54 1.49
CA LEU A 134 -3.66 -2.73 0.24
C LEU A 134 -5.15 -2.93 0.49
N THR A 135 -5.52 -3.73 1.49
CA THR A 135 -6.92 -3.96 1.87
C THR A 135 -7.60 -2.68 2.36
N ALA A 136 -6.89 -1.87 3.15
CA ALA A 136 -7.37 -0.58 3.63
C ALA A 136 -7.59 0.40 2.45
N THR A 137 -6.63 0.51 1.53
CA THR A 137 -6.76 1.36 0.34
C THR A 137 -7.93 0.93 -0.54
N ALA A 138 -8.09 -0.37 -0.78
CA ALA A 138 -9.21 -0.90 -1.55
C ALA A 138 -10.56 -0.61 -0.88
N SER A 139 -10.64 -0.80 0.44
CA SER A 139 -11.84 -0.50 1.22
C SER A 139 -12.19 0.98 1.18
N PHE A 140 -11.19 1.86 1.28
CA PHE A 140 -11.37 3.31 1.21
C PHE A 140 -11.82 3.76 -0.18
N ALA A 141 -11.18 3.25 -1.24
CA ALA A 141 -11.55 3.54 -2.62
C ALA A 141 -12.98 3.06 -2.94
N ALA A 142 -13.38 1.89 -2.43
CA ALA A 142 -14.71 1.32 -2.64
C ALA A 142 -15.81 1.95 -1.77
N TYR A 143 -15.45 2.69 -0.72
CA TYR A 143 -16.43 3.29 0.19
C TYR A 143 -17.31 4.34 -0.50
N VAL A 144 -16.72 5.18 -1.35
CA VAL A 144 -17.43 6.22 -2.11
C VAL A 144 -18.48 5.61 -3.07
N PRO A 145 -18.15 4.68 -3.98
CA PRO A 145 -19.13 4.06 -4.87
C PRO A 145 -20.17 3.22 -4.10
N ALA A 146 -19.78 2.55 -3.00
CA ALA A 146 -20.74 1.83 -2.15
C ALA A 146 -21.76 2.77 -1.50
N ARG A 147 -21.33 3.95 -1.04
CA ARG A 147 -22.23 4.98 -0.51
C ARG A 147 -23.13 5.54 -1.60
N ARG A 148 -22.59 5.78 -2.81
CA ARG A 148 -23.36 6.22 -3.99
C ARG A 148 -24.46 5.21 -4.35
N ALA A 149 -24.13 3.92 -4.41
CA ALA A 149 -25.09 2.84 -4.69
C ALA A 149 -26.26 2.80 -3.69
N SER A 150 -25.96 2.98 -2.39
CA SER A 150 -26.99 2.97 -1.34
C SER A 150 -27.90 4.21 -1.32
N ARG A 151 -27.55 5.25 -2.09
CA ARG A 151 -28.27 6.52 -2.19
C ARG A 151 -28.91 6.74 -3.57
N VAL A 152 -28.88 5.73 -4.43
CA VAL A 152 -29.61 5.77 -5.71
C VAL A 152 -31.08 5.92 -5.38
N ASP A 153 -31.69 6.99 -5.87
CA ASP A 153 -33.10 7.28 -5.66
C ASP A 153 -33.94 6.36 -6.56
N PRO A 154 -34.76 5.44 -6.01
CA PRO A 154 -35.52 4.47 -6.78
C PRO A 154 -36.48 5.13 -7.79
N MET A 155 -36.91 6.37 -7.53
CA MET A 155 -37.77 7.13 -8.45
C MET A 155 -37.02 7.62 -9.70
N VAL A 156 -35.70 7.80 -9.65
CA VAL A 156 -34.88 8.17 -10.83
C VAL A 156 -34.59 6.94 -11.69
N ALA A 157 -34.46 5.76 -11.08
CA ALA A 157 -34.26 4.50 -11.81
C ALA A 157 -35.49 4.09 -12.65
N LEU A 158 -36.69 4.46 -12.22
CA LEU A 158 -37.95 4.17 -12.93
C LEU A 158 -38.33 5.22 -13.99
N ARG A 159 -37.67 6.38 -14.05
CA ARG A 159 -38.00 7.48 -14.97
C ARG A 159 -37.15 7.47 -16.26
N HIS A 160 -36.31 6.46 -16.44
CA HIS A 160 -35.51 6.27 -17.66
C HIS A 160 -36.10 5.24 -18.64
N GLU A 161 -37.35 4.83 -18.42
CA GLU A 161 -38.26 4.28 -19.44
C GLU A 161 -39.46 5.22 -19.58
#